data_AF-A0A7V3T218-F1
#
_entry.id   AF-A0A7V3T218-F1
#
_cell.length_a   1.000
_cell.length_b   1.000
_cell.length_c   1.000
_cell.angle_alpha   90.00
_cell.angle_beta   90.00
_cell.angle_gamma   90.00
#
_symmetry.space_group_name_H-M   'P 1'
#
loop_
_entity.id
_entity.type
_entity.pdbx_description
1 polymer ?
#
loop_
_entity_poly.entity_id
_entity_poly.type
_entity_poly.pdbx_seq_one_letter_code
_entity_poly.pdbx_strand_id
1 'polypeptide(L)'
;MMYRIFCESCKNYMNQYNGEVASGEYRYKIAHPIALIGNPEAYAREKQRQSGIYKQLSDLLVYVRNNLDRYPKLKAFIWTLESRGIIGEYFGVASDQDMEEQAKLMSMFLDLIYW
;
A
#
# COMPACT_ATOMS: atom_id res chain seq x y z
N MET A 1 -1.41 -14.78 -8.01
CA MET A 1 -2.78 -14.68 -7.46
C MET A 1 -2.94 -13.41 -6.61
N MET A 2 -2.28 -13.31 -5.44
CA MET A 2 -2.43 -12.19 -4.48
C MET A 2 -2.17 -10.79 -5.05
N TYR A 3 -1.09 -10.61 -5.83
CA TYR A 3 -0.76 -9.31 -6.43
C TYR A 3 -1.84 -8.76 -7.37
N ARG A 4 -2.40 -9.61 -8.25
CA ARG A 4 -3.46 -9.18 -9.16
C ARG A 4 -4.71 -8.73 -8.41
N ILE A 5 -5.09 -9.50 -7.39
CA ILE A 5 -6.28 -9.23 -6.57
C ILE A 5 -6.10 -7.94 -5.77
N PHE A 6 -4.90 -7.72 -5.21
CA PHE A 6 -4.57 -6.46 -4.57
C PHE A 6 -4.73 -5.28 -5.56
N CYS A 7 -4.17 -5.39 -6.76
CA CYS A 7 -4.26 -4.33 -7.77
C CYS A 7 -5.71 -4.04 -8.18
N GLU A 8 -6.51 -5.08 -8.43
CA GLU A 8 -7.93 -4.95 -8.79
C GLU A 8 -8.74 -4.31 -7.65
N SER A 9 -8.57 -4.80 -6.43
CA SER A 9 -9.26 -4.28 -5.23
C SER A 9 -8.86 -2.83 -4.93
N CYS A 10 -7.57 -2.52 -5.00
CA CYS A 10 -7.05 -1.19 -4.79
C CYS A 10 -7.56 -0.23 -5.87
N LYS A 11 -7.55 -0.62 -7.15
CA LYS A 11 -8.10 0.19 -8.24
C LYS A 11 -9.59 0.47 -8.03
N ASN A 12 -10.37 -0.55 -7.67
CA ASN A 12 -11.79 -0.41 -7.40
C ASN A 12 -12.06 0.52 -6.21
N TYR A 13 -11.27 0.40 -5.15
CA TYR A 13 -11.34 1.29 -3.99
C TYR A 13 -11.05 2.73 -4.39
N MET A 14 -9.93 2.98 -5.10
CA MET A 14 -9.53 4.31 -5.53
C MET A 14 -10.57 4.95 -6.47
N ASN A 15 -11.22 4.16 -7.33
CA ASN A 15 -12.25 4.66 -8.24
C ASN A 15 -13.49 5.21 -7.54
N GLN A 16 -13.77 4.81 -6.28
CA GLN A 16 -14.85 5.39 -5.49
C GLN A 16 -14.63 6.88 -5.19
N TYR A 17 -13.40 7.36 -5.37
CA TYR A 17 -12.97 8.72 -5.02
C TYR A 17 -12.64 9.60 -6.24
N ASN A 18 -13.05 9.21 -7.45
CA ASN A 18 -12.78 9.96 -8.69
C ASN A 18 -13.55 11.30 -8.84
N GLY A 19 -14.27 11.76 -7.80
CA GLY A 19 -14.96 13.06 -7.78
C GLY A 19 -14.15 14.15 -7.04
N GLU A 20 -14.33 15.42 -7.43
CA GLU A 20 -13.55 16.58 -6.91
C GLU A 20 -13.55 16.71 -5.37
N VAL A 21 -14.62 16.27 -4.70
CA VAL A 21 -14.76 16.31 -3.23
C VAL A 21 -14.07 15.12 -2.54
N ALA A 22 -13.94 13.99 -3.24
CA ALA A 22 -13.60 12.71 -2.64
C ALA A 22 -12.08 12.49 -2.45
N SER A 23 -11.24 13.23 -3.18
CA SER A 23 -9.77 13.18 -3.05
C SER A 23 -9.23 13.80 -1.74
N GLY A 24 -10.05 14.62 -1.06
CA GLY A 24 -9.73 15.19 0.26
C GLY A 24 -10.04 14.25 1.43
N GLU A 25 -10.79 13.16 1.18
CA GLU A 25 -11.22 12.24 2.23
C GLU A 25 -10.05 11.49 2.84
N TYR A 26 -10.10 11.31 4.16
CA TYR A 26 -9.10 10.56 4.92
C TYR A 26 -8.83 9.18 4.31
N ARG A 27 -9.89 8.50 3.87
CA ARG A 27 -9.83 7.18 3.23
C ARG A 27 -8.99 7.16 1.95
N TYR A 28 -9.15 8.18 1.10
CA TYR A 28 -8.32 8.32 -0.10
C TYR A 28 -6.85 8.54 0.28
N LYS A 29 -6.57 9.40 1.26
CA LYS A 29 -5.20 9.70 1.73
C LYS A 29 -4.51 8.45 2.29
N ILE A 30 -5.23 7.61 3.03
CA ILE A 30 -4.71 6.32 3.52
C ILE A 30 -4.41 5.37 2.35
N ALA A 31 -5.30 5.28 1.35
CA ALA A 31 -5.12 4.38 0.22
C ALA A 31 -4.09 4.85 -0.82
N HIS A 32 -3.79 6.15 -0.86
CA HIS A 32 -2.98 6.72 -1.93
C HIS A 32 -1.54 6.18 -1.98
N PRO A 33 -0.80 6.04 -0.87
CA PRO A 33 0.54 5.44 -0.89
C PRO A 33 0.53 3.97 -1.32
N ILE A 34 -0.45 3.19 -0.87
CA ILE A 34 -0.53 1.77 -1.22
C ILE A 34 -0.95 1.55 -2.69
N ALA A 35 -1.58 2.53 -3.34
CA ALA A 35 -1.90 2.46 -4.76
C ALA A 35 -0.65 2.42 -5.66
N LEU A 36 0.50 2.93 -5.19
CA LEU A 36 1.77 2.82 -5.92
C LEU A 36 2.20 1.35 -6.14
N ILE A 37 1.81 0.44 -5.24
CA ILE A 37 2.09 -1.00 -5.40
C ILE A 37 1.49 -1.53 -6.71
N GLY A 38 0.30 -1.04 -7.09
CA GLY A 38 -0.40 -1.50 -8.29
C GLY A 38 0.16 -0.96 -9.60
N ASN A 39 1.10 0.00 -9.56
CA ASN A 39 1.67 0.63 -10.74
C ASN A 39 3.21 0.69 -10.62
N PRO A 40 3.92 -0.37 -11.07
CA PRO A 40 5.38 -0.46 -10.96
C PRO A 40 6.13 0.70 -11.62
N GLU A 41 5.63 1.24 -12.74
CA GLU A 41 6.23 2.39 -13.39
C GLU A 41 6.09 3.66 -12.55
N ALA A 42 4.91 3.88 -11.95
CA ALA A 42 4.71 4.99 -11.02
C ALA A 42 5.60 4.83 -9.80
N TYR A 43 5.66 3.64 -9.19
CA TYR A 43 6.56 3.36 -8.08
C TYR A 43 8.02 3.69 -8.43
N ALA A 44 8.51 3.25 -9.60
CA ALA A 44 9.89 3.53 -10.02
C ALA A 44 10.16 5.04 -10.19
N ARG A 45 9.22 5.78 -10.78
CA ARG A 45 9.33 7.25 -10.91
C ARG A 45 9.32 7.96 -9.57
N GLU A 46 8.39 7.59 -8.68
CA GLU A 46 8.26 8.19 -7.35
C GLU A 46 9.47 7.84 -6.45
N LYS A 47 10.02 6.63 -6.60
CA LYS A 47 11.28 6.20 -5.95
C LYS A 47 12.47 7.04 -6.42
N GLN A 48 12.63 7.25 -7.73
CA GLN A 48 13.68 8.11 -8.26
C GLN A 48 13.57 9.56 -7.75
N ARG A 49 12.33 10.06 -7.62
CA ARG A 49 12.06 11.41 -7.12
C ARG A 49 12.12 11.54 -5.60
N GLN A 50 12.24 10.42 -4.87
CA GLN A 50 12.19 10.40 -3.40
C GLN A 50 10.96 11.13 -2.86
N SER A 51 9.81 10.93 -3.50
CA SER A 51 8.58 11.67 -3.19
C SER A 51 8.00 11.29 -1.83
N GLY A 52 7.15 12.17 -1.28
CA GLY A 52 6.49 11.92 0.00
C GLY A 52 5.65 10.63 -0.02
N ILE A 53 4.93 10.38 -1.11
CA ILE A 53 4.07 9.19 -1.26
C ILE A 53 4.91 7.91 -1.32
N TYR A 54 6.06 7.95 -2.02
CA TYR A 54 7.02 6.83 -2.01
C TYR A 54 7.54 6.57 -0.60
N LYS A 55 7.98 7.60 0.12
CA LYS A 55 8.51 7.47 1.48
C LYS A 55 7.46 6.92 2.46
N GLN A 56 6.21 7.36 2.32
CA GLN A 56 5.08 6.82 3.10
C GLN A 56 4.84 5.34 2.84
N LEU A 57 4.79 4.92 1.56
CA LEU A 57 4.69 3.50 1.20
C LEU A 57 5.88 2.71 1.75
N SER A 58 7.07 3.30 1.69
CA SER A 58 8.31 2.68 2.13
C SER A 58 8.33 2.43 3.64
N ASP A 59 7.93 3.42 4.44
CA ASP A 59 7.74 3.29 5.88
C ASP A 59 6.71 2.20 6.23
N LEU A 60 5.58 2.17 5.51
CA LEU A 60 4.56 1.14 5.67
C LEU A 60 5.13 -0.27 5.45
N LEU A 61 5.93 -0.48 4.40
CA LEU A 61 6.53 -1.78 4.11
C LEU A 61 7.48 -2.22 5.24
N VAL A 62 8.24 -1.28 5.82
CA VAL A 62 9.08 -1.54 7.00
C VAL A 62 8.21 -1.86 8.23
N TYR A 63 7.15 -1.09 8.46
CA TYR A 63 6.22 -1.31 9.56
C TYR A 63 5.58 -2.69 9.51
N VAL A 64 5.03 -3.08 8.34
CA VAL A 64 4.41 -4.40 8.15
C VAL A 64 5.43 -5.52 8.36
N ARG A 65 6.66 -5.35 7.86
CA ARG A 65 7.75 -6.32 8.07
C ARG A 65 8.11 -6.49 9.55
N ASN A 66 8.08 -5.41 10.32
CA ASN A 66 8.34 -5.47 11.77
C ASN A 66 7.15 -6.02 12.57
N ASN A 67 5.96 -6.11 11.96
CA ASN A 67 4.71 -6.55 12.59
C ASN A 67 4.10 -7.78 11.88
N LEU A 68 4.91 -8.63 11.24
CA LEU A 68 4.43 -9.77 10.46
C LEU A 68 3.55 -10.75 11.26
N ASP A 69 3.80 -10.88 12.56
CA ASP A 69 2.99 -11.73 13.45
C ASP A 69 1.55 -11.22 13.61
N ARG A 70 1.34 -9.91 13.48
CA ARG A 70 0.00 -9.28 13.52
C ARG A 70 -0.73 -9.42 12.19
N TYR A 71 0.00 -9.61 11.08
CA TYR A 71 -0.56 -9.66 9.73
C TYR A 71 -0.05 -10.87 8.92
N PRO A 72 -0.47 -12.11 9.26
CA PRO A 72 0.02 -13.31 8.59
C PRO A 72 -0.19 -13.33 7.07
N LYS A 73 -1.29 -12.73 6.58
CA LYS A 73 -1.59 -12.63 5.14
C LYS A 73 -0.67 -11.64 4.43
N LEU A 74 -0.29 -10.55 5.11
CA LEU A 74 0.66 -9.59 4.56
C LEU A 74 2.06 -10.20 4.43
N LYS A 75 2.43 -11.19 5.25
CA LYS A 75 3.71 -11.89 5.11
C LYS A 75 3.94 -12.42 3.70
N ALA A 76 3.04 -13.26 3.18
CA ALA A 76 3.18 -13.80 1.84
C ALA A 76 3.12 -12.70 0.76
N PHE A 77 2.36 -11.63 1.02
CA PHE A 77 2.27 -10.50 0.12
C PHE A 77 3.54 -9.65 0.06
N ILE A 78 4.19 -9.35 1.20
CA ILE A 78 5.48 -8.65 1.25
C ILE A 78 6.53 -9.40 0.44
N TRP A 79 6.64 -10.72 0.60
CA TRP A 79 7.53 -11.54 -0.22
C TRP A 79 7.25 -11.39 -1.72
N THR A 80 5.97 -11.30 -2.09
CA THR A 80 5.53 -11.08 -3.48
C THR A 80 5.93 -9.69 -4.00
N LEU A 81 5.96 -8.66 -3.14
CA LEU A 81 6.39 -7.31 -3.48
C LEU A 81 7.92 -7.23 -3.62
N GLU A 82 8.66 -7.84 -2.70
CA GLU A 82 10.11 -7.89 -2.73
C GLU A 82 10.62 -8.58 -4.00
N SER A 83 9.98 -9.66 -4.44
CA SER A 83 10.30 -10.34 -5.70
C SER A 83 10.10 -9.47 -6.95
N ARG A 84 9.39 -8.34 -6.81
CA ARG A 84 9.14 -7.35 -7.88
C ARG A 84 9.99 -6.08 -7.72
N GLY A 85 10.92 -6.08 -6.75
CA GLY A 85 11.77 -4.92 -6.46
C GLY A 85 11.06 -3.80 -5.67
N ILE A 86 9.87 -4.07 -5.12
CA ILE A 86 9.17 -3.15 -4.22
C ILE A 86 9.61 -3.48 -2.80
N ILE A 87 10.58 -2.73 -2.29
CA ILE A 87 11.23 -2.96 -0.99
C ILE A 87 11.12 -1.69 -0.16
N GLY A 88 10.81 -1.85 1.13
CA GLY A 88 10.72 -0.77 2.10
C GLY A 88 12.08 -0.37 2.69
N GLU A 89 12.33 0.92 2.68
CA GLU A 89 13.36 1.66 3.40
C GLU A 89 12.69 2.60 4.43
N TYR A 90 13.30 2.77 5.60
CA TYR A 90 12.74 3.62 6.65
C TYR A 90 13.13 5.09 6.44
N PHE A 91 12.13 5.97 6.45
CA PHE A 91 12.25 7.42 6.32
C PHE A 91 11.61 8.20 7.48
N GLY A 92 10.71 7.58 8.25
CA GLY A 92 10.08 8.19 9.44
C GLY A 92 9.12 9.34 9.11
N VAL A 93 8.47 9.30 7.94
CA VAL A 93 7.52 10.33 7.49
C VAL A 93 6.06 9.95 7.70
N ALA A 94 5.76 8.66 7.86
CA ALA A 94 4.41 8.16 8.14
C ALA A 94 4.20 7.96 9.65
N SER A 95 2.98 8.25 10.14
CA SER A 95 2.61 7.99 11.53
C SER A 95 2.26 6.51 11.73
N ASP A 96 2.46 5.98 12.95
CA ASP A 96 2.08 4.60 13.27
C ASP A 96 0.58 4.35 13.05
N GLN A 97 -0.27 5.34 13.34
CA GLN A 97 -1.71 5.24 13.10
C GLN A 97 -2.04 5.11 11.62
N ASP A 98 -1.43 5.94 10.76
CA ASP A 98 -1.67 5.84 9.31
C ASP A 98 -1.14 4.52 8.76
N MET A 99 0.02 4.07 9.22
CA MET A 99 0.59 2.77 8.82
C MET A 99 -0.28 1.59 9.27
N GLU A 100 -0.87 1.66 10.46
CA GLU A 100 -1.79 0.64 10.95
C GLU A 100 -3.07 0.57 10.09
N GLU A 101 -3.68 1.72 9.78
CA GLU A 101 -4.87 1.78 8.92
C GLU A 101 -4.55 1.33 7.49
N GLN A 102 -3.38 1.71 6.96
CA GLN A 102 -2.89 1.22 5.67
C GLN A 102 -2.71 -0.31 5.67
N ALA A 103 -2.12 -0.88 6.72
CA ALA A 103 -1.92 -2.33 6.84
C ALA A 103 -3.26 -3.08 6.91
N LYS A 104 -4.23 -2.56 7.67
CA LYS A 104 -5.61 -3.09 7.71
C LYS A 104 -6.26 -3.05 6.32
N LEU A 105 -6.11 -1.95 5.61
CA LEU A 105 -6.65 -1.77 4.26
C LEU A 105 -5.99 -2.74 3.25
N MET A 106 -4.67 -2.93 3.33
CA MET A 106 -3.97 -3.93 2.52
C MET A 106 -4.48 -5.35 2.82
N SER A 107 -4.69 -5.69 4.10
CA SER A 107 -5.26 -6.99 4.47
C SER A 107 -6.66 -7.18 3.91
N MET A 108 -7.52 -6.15 3.99
CA MET A 108 -8.87 -6.17 3.43
C MET A 108 -8.86 -6.40 1.91
N PHE A 109 -7.95 -5.78 1.17
CA PHE A 109 -7.81 -6.03 -0.27
C PHE A 109 -7.38 -7.47 -0.60
N LEU A 110 -6.60 -8.10 0.28
CA LEU A 110 -6.22 -9.51 0.13
C LEU A 110 -7.30 -10.47 0.64
N ASP A 111 -8.25 -10.02 1.46
CA ASP A 111 -9.35 -10.85 1.96
C ASP A 111 -10.42 -11.14 0.89
N LEU A 112 -10.50 -10.30 -0.15
CA LEU A 112 -11.35 -10.51 -1.33
C LEU A 112 -10.92 -11.72 -2.20
N ILE A 113 -9.94 -12.51 -1.76
CA ILE A 113 -9.56 -13.81 -2.34
C ILE A 113 -10.67 -14.88 -2.17
N TYR A 114 -11.66 -14.66 -1.30
CA TYR A 114 -12.72 -15.63 -0.96
C TYR A 114 -14.13 -15.23 -1.44
N TRP A 115 -14.28 -14.68 -2.65
CA TRP A 115 -15.57 -14.59 -3.35
C TRP A 115 -15.49 -15.26 -4.72
#